data_AF-A0A1V5YMF2-F1
#
_entry.id   AF-A0A1V5YMF2-F1
#
_cell.length_a   1.000
_cell.length_b   1.000
_cell.length_c   1.000
_cell.angle_alpha   90.00
_cell.angle_beta   90.00
_cell.angle_gamma   90.00
#
_symmetry.space_group_name_H-M   'P 1'
#
loop_
_entity.id
_entity.type
_entity.pdbx_description
1 polymer ?
#
loop_
_entity_poly.entity_id
_entity_poly.type
_entity_poly.pdbx_seq_one_letter_code
_entity_poly.pdbx_strand_id
1 'polypeptide(L)'
;MKEEVITSSVIYSIAVTSPITPSEPLPPLPDIPRGSLVIVEGRAPIWRYGMALHKLHASPAAAIAFYDPRLGAVVVATHSREWQEGQVVDVKLPKKI
;
A
#
# COMPACT_ATOMS: atom_id res chain seq x y z
N MET A 1 23.97 15.37 12.34
CA MET A 1 22.86 15.49 11.36
C MET A 1 22.45 14.08 11.00
N LYS A 2 21.18 13.70 11.21
CA LYS A 2 20.66 12.43 10.67
C LYS A 2 20.31 12.68 9.21
N GLU A 3 20.86 11.89 8.30
CA GLU A 3 20.40 11.87 6.91
C GLU A 3 18.92 11.48 6.90
N GLU A 4 18.09 12.35 6.32
CA GLU A 4 16.69 12.08 6.09
C GLU A 4 16.62 11.09 4.94
N VAL A 5 16.53 9.79 5.26
CA VAL A 5 16.28 8.76 4.27
C VAL A 5 14.88 9.01 3.74
N ILE A 6 14.77 9.66 2.57
CA ILE A 6 13.52 9.71 1.83
C ILE A 6 13.20 8.27 1.44
N THR A 7 12.41 7.61 2.26
CA THR A 7 11.88 6.28 1.95
C THR A 7 10.97 6.44 0.75
N SER A 8 11.42 6.00 -0.42
CA SER A 8 10.62 6.00 -1.64
C SER A 8 9.32 5.25 -1.36
N SER A 9 8.17 5.88 -1.62
CA SER A 9 6.87 5.23 -1.53
C SER A 9 6.34 4.85 -2.92
N VAL A 10 5.71 3.68 -3.00
CA VAL A 10 5.12 3.14 -4.23
C VAL A 10 3.63 3.03 -4.05
N ILE A 11 2.85 3.55 -4.99
CA ILE A 11 1.38 3.45 -4.97
C ILE A 11 0.94 2.22 -5.76
N TYR A 12 0.15 1.36 -5.12
CA TYR A 12 -0.49 0.21 -5.75
C TYR A 12 -2.01 0.37 -5.74
N SER A 13 -2.58 0.74 -6.89
CA SER A 13 -4.02 0.89 -7.05
C SER A 13 -4.69 -0.47 -7.28
N ILE A 14 -5.65 -0.82 -6.43
CA ILE A 14 -6.50 -2.01 -6.58
C ILE A 14 -7.96 -1.65 -6.90
N ALA A 15 -8.21 -0.36 -7.22
CA ALA A 15 -9.54 0.17 -7.51
C ALA A 15 -10.23 -0.61 -8.64
N VAL A 16 -11.55 -0.73 -8.51
CA VAL A 16 -12.41 -1.32 -9.56
C VAL A 16 -13.57 -0.38 -9.87
N THR A 17 -14.02 -0.39 -11.11
CA THR A 17 -15.11 0.48 -11.61
C THR A 17 -16.48 -0.21 -11.64
N SER A 18 -16.50 -1.53 -11.53
CA SER A 18 -17.71 -2.37 -11.49
C SER A 18 -17.64 -3.36 -10.32
N PRO A 19 -18.77 -3.98 -9.94
CA PRO A 19 -18.74 -5.15 -9.06
C PRO A 19 -17.83 -6.23 -9.63
N ILE A 20 -17.09 -6.89 -8.73
CA ILE A 20 -16.14 -7.95 -9.08
C ILE A 20 -16.35 -9.19 -8.20
N THR A 21 -15.87 -10.35 -8.65
CA THR A 21 -15.86 -11.59 -7.87
C THR A 21 -14.45 -11.93 -7.34
N PRO A 22 -14.32 -12.81 -6.32
CA PRO A 22 -13.00 -13.21 -5.80
C PRO A 22 -12.07 -13.91 -6.80
N SER A 23 -12.60 -14.42 -7.92
CA SER A 23 -11.76 -15.03 -8.97
C SER A 23 -11.05 -14.00 -9.85
N GLU A 24 -11.45 -12.73 -9.79
CA GLU A 24 -10.80 -11.68 -10.59
C GLU A 24 -9.43 -11.31 -10.04
N PRO A 25 -8.38 -11.32 -10.88
CA PRO A 25 -7.02 -11.14 -10.42
C PRO A 25 -6.78 -9.72 -9.90
N LEU A 26 -5.78 -9.59 -9.03
CA LEU A 26 -5.18 -8.32 -8.69
C LEU A 26 -4.42 -7.74 -9.90
N PRO A 27 -4.31 -6.40 -10.04
CA PRO A 27 -3.48 -5.80 -11.07
C PRO A 27 -2.01 -6.26 -10.94
N PRO A 28 -1.20 -6.17 -12.01
CA PRO A 28 0.22 -6.46 -11.93
C PRO A 28 0.88 -5.58 -10.86
N LEU A 29 1.87 -6.13 -10.16
CA LEU A 29 2.61 -5.33 -9.18
C LEU A 29 3.42 -4.26 -9.94
N PRO A 30 3.50 -3.03 -9.41
CA PRO A 30 4.45 -2.05 -9.90
C PRO A 30 5.88 -2.49 -9.58
N ASP A 31 6.87 -1.76 -10.10
CA ASP A 31 8.24 -1.90 -9.63
C ASP A 31 8.31 -1.48 -8.15
N ILE A 32 8.76 -2.40 -7.30
CA ILE A 32 8.85 -2.21 -5.84
C ILE A 32 10.34 -2.21 -5.47
N PRO A 33 10.95 -1.02 -5.27
CA PRO A 33 12.31 -0.93 -4.76
C PRO A 33 12.43 -1.61 -3.40
N ARG A 34 13.55 -2.29 -3.17
CA ARG A 34 13.82 -2.92 -1.87
C ARG A 34 13.79 -1.87 -0.76
N GLY A 35 13.08 -2.17 0.32
CA GLY A 35 12.98 -1.27 1.46
C GLY A 35 11.98 -0.13 1.30
N SER A 36 11.25 -0.08 0.18
CA SER A 36 10.19 0.93 -0.04
C SER A 36 8.97 0.68 0.84
N LEU A 37 8.19 1.74 1.06
CA LEU A 37 6.83 1.66 1.57
C LEU A 37 5.86 1.47 0.39
N VAL A 38 5.06 0.42 0.40
CA VAL A 38 3.97 0.25 -0.58
C VAL A 38 2.66 0.73 0.03
N ILE A 39 2.00 1.67 -0.63
CA ILE A 39 0.69 2.21 -0.26
C ILE A 39 -0.36 1.61 -1.20
N VAL A 40 -1.24 0.78 -0.64
CA VAL A 40 -2.38 0.21 -1.35
C VAL A 40 -3.55 1.18 -1.29
N GLU A 41 -4.08 1.53 -2.45
CA GLU A 41 -5.21 2.45 -2.59
C GLU A 41 -6.30 1.89 -3.51
N GLY A 42 -7.50 2.43 -3.38
CA GLY A 42 -8.56 2.23 -4.37
C GLY A 42 -9.89 1.78 -3.78
N ARG A 43 -10.99 2.18 -4.40
CA ARG A 43 -12.31 1.67 -4.03
C ARG A 43 -12.41 0.20 -4.47
N ALA A 44 -12.32 -0.71 -3.50
CA ALA A 44 -12.39 -2.14 -3.72
C ALA A 44 -12.98 -2.87 -2.50
N PRO A 45 -13.48 -4.11 -2.67
CA PRO A 45 -13.93 -4.93 -1.54
C PRO A 45 -12.79 -5.26 -0.55
N ILE A 46 -13.12 -5.43 0.73
CA ILE A 46 -12.15 -5.72 1.81
C ILE A 46 -11.31 -6.97 1.50
N TRP A 47 -11.92 -8.03 0.95
CA TRP A 47 -11.19 -9.25 0.60
C TRP A 47 -10.09 -9.00 -0.44
N ARG A 48 -10.24 -8.00 -1.33
CA ARG A 48 -9.23 -7.64 -2.33
C ARG A 48 -8.03 -6.95 -1.68
N TYR A 49 -8.27 -6.13 -0.66
CA TYR A 49 -7.20 -5.60 0.19
C TYR A 49 -6.44 -6.71 0.90
N GLY A 50 -7.14 -7.71 1.47
CA GLY A 50 -6.52 -8.88 2.09
C GLY A 50 -5.63 -9.67 1.13
N MET A 51 -6.11 -9.91 -0.10
CA MET A 51 -5.32 -10.54 -1.16
C MET A 51 -4.10 -9.70 -1.56
N ALA A 52 -4.26 -8.38 -1.66
CA ALA A 52 -3.16 -7.47 -1.98
C ALA A 52 -2.09 -7.48 -0.90
N LEU A 53 -2.47 -7.43 0.38
CA LEU A 53 -1.56 -7.56 1.51
C LEU A 53 -0.77 -8.88 1.44
N HIS A 54 -1.47 -10.01 1.24
CA HIS A 54 -0.81 -11.30 1.14
C HIS A 54 0.22 -11.35 0.00
N LYS A 55 -0.16 -10.86 -1.19
CA LYS A 55 0.73 -10.79 -2.36
C LYS A 55 1.93 -9.89 -2.13
N LEU A 56 1.73 -8.74 -1.49
CA LEU A 56 2.79 -7.75 -1.22
C LEU A 56 3.71 -8.17 -0.07
N HIS A 57 3.25 -9.00 0.87
CA HIS A 57 4.06 -9.45 2.00
C HIS A 57 5.32 -10.23 1.57
N ALA A 58 5.24 -10.91 0.42
CA ALA A 58 6.37 -11.62 -0.19
C ALA A 58 7.24 -10.73 -1.12
N SER A 59 6.95 -9.43 -1.23
CA SER A 59 7.67 -8.49 -2.09
C SER A 59 8.92 -7.89 -1.39
N PRO A 60 9.77 -7.14 -2.11
CA PRO A 60 10.92 -6.44 -1.51
C PRO A 60 10.56 -5.24 -0.61
N ALA A 61 9.28 -4.90 -0.45
CA ALA A 61 8.84 -3.79 0.37
C ALA A 61 9.27 -3.95 1.83
N ALA A 62 9.65 -2.85 2.48
CA ALA A 62 9.89 -2.82 3.93
C ALA A 62 8.58 -2.82 4.73
N ALA A 63 7.56 -2.15 4.19
CA ALA A 63 6.28 -1.96 4.85
C ALA A 63 5.17 -1.84 3.82
N ILE A 64 3.96 -2.18 4.25
CA ILE A 64 2.73 -2.07 3.48
C ILE A 64 1.76 -1.21 4.28
N ALA A 65 1.16 -0.23 3.63
CA ALA A 65 0.14 0.64 4.20
C ALA A 65 -1.12 0.63 3.35
N PHE A 66 -2.28 0.78 4.00
CA PHE A 66 -3.56 0.96 3.33
C PHE A 66 -3.98 2.42 3.43
N TYR A 67 -4.34 3.01 2.29
CA TYR A 67 -4.79 4.39 2.23
C TYR A 67 -6.24 4.53 2.71
N ASP A 68 -6.44 5.33 3.77
CA ASP A 68 -7.73 5.84 4.19
C ASP A 68 -7.79 7.36 3.89
N PRO A 69 -8.70 7.83 3.03
CA PRO A 69 -8.82 9.26 2.70
C PRO A 69 -9.03 10.21 3.88
N ARG A 70 -9.43 9.70 5.05
CA ARG A 70 -9.65 10.48 6.28
C ARG A 70 -8.40 10.59 7.15
N LEU A 71 -7.42 9.70 6.98
CA LEU A 71 -6.24 9.58 7.85
C LEU A 71 -4.93 9.77 7.10
N GLY A 72 -4.79 9.22 5.89
CA GLY A 72 -3.52 9.00 5.20
C GLY A 72 -3.28 7.51 4.96
N ALA A 73 -2.02 7.11 4.79
CA ALA A 73 -1.67 5.70 4.60
C ALA A 73 -1.32 5.04 5.95
N VAL A 74 -2.15 4.12 6.41
CA VAL A 74 -1.96 3.42 7.70
C VAL A 74 -1.12 2.16 7.46
N VAL A 75 0.04 2.04 8.10
CA VAL A 75 0.89 0.86 8.02
C VAL A 75 0.18 -0.34 8.64
N VAL A 76 0.03 -1.42 7.86
CA VAL A 76 -0.70 -2.65 8.27
C VAL A 76 0.22 -3.87 8.41
N ALA A 77 1.43 -3.82 7.86
CA ALA A 77 2.45 -4.85 8.02
C ALA A 77 3.84 -4.27 7.76
N THR A 78 4.85 -4.69 8.53
CA THR A 78 6.24 -4.30 8.29
C THR A 78 7.24 -5.35 8.75
N HIS A 79 8.39 -5.40 8.07
CA HIS A 79 9.60 -6.10 8.52
C HIS A 79 10.75 -5.11 8.83
N SER A 80 10.45 -3.81 8.79
CA SER A 80 11.42 -2.75 9.07
C SER A 80 11.32 -2.30 10.52
N ARG A 81 12.44 -1.78 11.05
CA ARG A 81 12.47 -1.09 12.34
C ARG A 81 12.10 0.39 12.24
N GLU A 82 11.97 0.90 11.02
CA GLU A 82 11.63 2.30 10.74
C GLU A 82 10.12 2.57 10.77
N TRP A 83 9.32 1.53 10.53
CA TRP A 83 7.86 1.61 10.48
C TRP A 83 7.25 0.81 11.64
N GLN A 84 6.03 1.15 12.01
CA GLN A 84 5.26 0.43 13.04
C GLN A 84 3.83 0.19 12.54
N GLU A 85 3.24 -0.96 12.84
CA GLU A 85 1.82 -1.18 12.55
C GLU A 85 0.95 -0.12 13.25
N GLY A 86 -0.04 0.39 12.54
CA GLY A 86 -0.90 1.48 12.98
C GLY A 86 -0.30 2.88 12.80
N GLN A 87 0.98 3.01 12.44
CA GLN A 87 1.56 4.29 12.07
C GLN A 87 0.82 4.89 10.86
N VAL A 88 0.42 6.15 10.98
CA VAL A 88 -0.20 6.91 9.89
C VAL A 88 0.89 7.70 9.18
N VAL A 89 1.06 7.42 7.88
CA VAL A 89 1.92 8.20 6.99
C VAL A 89 1.07 9.30 6.36
N ASP A 90 1.41 10.56 6.66
CA ASP A 90 0.74 11.73 6.10
C ASP A 90 1.05 11.85 4.61
N VAL A 91 0.11 11.38 3.80
CA VAL A 91 0.18 11.40 2.34
C VAL A 91 -1.19 11.76 1.81
N LYS A 92 -1.23 12.61 0.79
CA LYS A 92 -2.44 12.91 0.03
C LYS A 92 -2.27 12.40 -1.38
N LEU A 93 -3.05 11.38 -1.74
CA LEU A 93 -3.03 10.86 -3.10
C LEU A 93 -3.81 11.81 -4.03
N PRO A 94 -3.32 12.05 -5.26
CA PRO A 94 -4.06 12.85 -6.23
C PRO A 94 -5.40 12.17 -6.55
N LYS A 95 -6.45 12.98 -6.58
CA LYS A 95 -7.80 12.51 -6.91
C LYS A 95 -7.80 12.13 -8.39
N LYS A 96 -7.87 10.83 -8.69
CA LYS A 96 -8.12 10.37 -10.07
C LYS A 96 -9.58 10.70 -10.39
N ILE A 97 -9.78 11.58 -11.37
CA ILE A 97 -11.09 11.98 -11.91
C ILE A 97 -11.61 10.85 -12.80
#